data_AF-A0A449IRL2-F1
#
_entry.id   AF-A0A449IRL2-F1
#
_cell.length_a   1.000
_cell.length_b   1.000
_cell.length_c   1.000
_cell.angle_alpha   90.00
_cell.angle_beta   90.00
_cell.angle_gamma   90.00
#
_symmetry.space_group_name_H-M   'P 1'
#
loop_
_entity.id
_entity.type
_entity.pdbx_description
1 polymer ?
#
loop_
_entity_poly.entity_id
_entity_poly.type
_entity_poly.pdbx_seq_one_letter_code
_entity_poly.pdbx_strand_id
1 'polypeptide(L)' 'MGMQVGGKRALQVPAHLAYGERSMGAHITPNSNLRFEIELLEVLTRDD' A
#
# COMPACT_ATOMS: atom_id res chain seq x y z
N MET A 1 13.75 12.00 4.18
CA MET A 1 12.40 11.68 4.69
C MET A 1 11.81 10.65 3.73
N GLY A 2 11.54 9.43 4.18
CA GLY A 2 11.12 8.29 3.34
C GLY A 2 11.25 6.97 4.10
N MET A 3 10.83 5.85 3.51
CA MET A 3 11.14 4.53 4.05
C MET A 3 12.61 4.19 3.82
N GLN A 4 13.21 3.40 4.72
CA GLN A 4 14.57 2.88 4.59
C GLN A 4 14.50 1.37 4.34
N VAL A 5 15.49 0.81 3.64
CA VAL A 5 15.61 -0.64 3.44
C VAL A 5 15.61 -1.36 4.79
N GLY A 6 14.85 -2.46 4.88
CA GLY A 6 14.52 -3.17 6.11
C GLY A 6 13.41 -2.53 6.96
N GLY A 7 12.95 -1.34 6.61
CA GLY A 7 11.90 -0.62 7.33
C GLY A 7 10.51 -1.23 7.11
N LYS A 8 9.74 -1.33 8.19
CA LYS A 8 8.34 -1.79 8.16
C LYS A 8 7.40 -0.65 8.54
N ARG A 9 6.26 -0.54 7.85
CA ARG A 9 5.24 0.48 8.15
C ARG A 9 3.84 -0.04 7.88
N ALA A 10 2.90 0.31 8.76
CA ALA A 10 1.48 0.14 8.51
C ALA A 10 0.91 1.41 7.83
N LEU A 11 0.20 1.24 6.71
CA LEU A 11 -0.55 2.30 6.06
C LEU A 11 -2.05 2.04 6.18
N GLN A 12 -2.80 3.05 6.60
CA GLN A 12 -4.25 3.06 6.54
C GLN A 12 -4.66 3.95 5.37
N VAL A 13 -5.34 3.37 4.39
CA VAL A 13 -5.74 4.02 3.15
C VAL A 13 -7.27 4.11 3.14
N PRO A 14 -7.83 5.32 3.28
CA PRO A 14 -9.27 5.55 3.11
C PRO A 14 -9.75 5.10 1.72
N ALA A 15 -10.99 4.65 1.63
CA ALA A 15 -11.55 4.06 0.41
C ALA A 15 -11.39 4.95 -0.84
N HIS A 16 -11.56 6.27 -0.70
CA HIS A 16 -11.43 7.22 -1.80
C HIS A 16 -9.99 7.40 -2.32
N LEU A 17 -8.98 7.01 -1.54
CA LEU A 17 -7.57 6.90 -1.97
C LEU A 17 -7.20 5.48 -2.41
N ALA A 18 -8.12 4.52 -2.28
CA ALA A 18 -7.99 3.13 -2.70
C ALA A 18 -8.87 2.86 -3.94
N TYR A 19 -9.85 1.95 -3.84
CA TYR A 19 -10.70 1.55 -4.96
C TYR A 19 -12.04 2.30 -5.05
N GLY A 20 -12.35 3.18 -4.09
CA GLY A 20 -13.59 3.94 -4.05
C GLY A 20 -14.81 3.03 -4.14
N GLU A 21 -15.73 3.34 -5.05
CA GLU A 21 -16.96 2.57 -5.27
C GLU A 21 -16.76 1.27 -6.08
N ARG A 22 -15.53 0.96 -6.51
CA ARG A 22 -15.24 -0.21 -7.33
C ARG A 22 -14.92 -1.41 -6.44
N SER A 23 -15.41 -2.59 -6.83
CA SER A 23 -14.94 -3.86 -6.28
C SER A 23 -13.61 -4.27 -6.92
N MET A 24 -12.76 -4.97 -6.17
CA MET A 24 -11.50 -5.52 -6.67
C MET A 24 -11.26 -6.94 -6.16
N GLY A 25 -11.11 -7.88 -7.10
CA GLY A 25 -10.98 -9.31 -6.78
C GLY A 25 -12.20 -9.85 -6.00
N ALA A 26 -12.00 -10.94 -5.29
CA ALA A 26 -13.07 -11.59 -4.51
C ALA A 26 -13.32 -10.94 -3.13
N HIS A 27 -12.42 -10.07 -2.66
CA HIS A 27 -12.39 -9.67 -1.25
C HIS A 27 -12.56 -8.18 -0.99
N ILE A 28 -12.26 -7.31 -1.97
CA ILE A 28 -12.37 -5.86 -1.77
C ILE A 28 -13.71 -5.41 -2.34
N THR A 29 -14.63 -5.09 -1.44
CA THR A 29 -15.95 -4.54 -1.77
C THR A 29 -15.88 -3.01 -1.92
N PRO A 30 -16.89 -2.40 -2.57
CA PRO A 30 -16.99 -0.94 -2.69
C PRO A 30 -16.88 -0.24 -1.33
N ASN A 31 -16.22 0.91 -1.31
CA ASN A 31 -16.03 1.80 -0.16
C ASN A 31 -15.22 1.17 1.00
N SER A 32 -14.43 0.13 0.73
CA SER A 32 -13.55 -0.47 1.73
C SER A 32 -12.32 0.39 2.01
N ASN A 33 -12.08 0.70 3.29
CA ASN A 33 -10.79 1.20 3.76
C ASN A 33 -9.78 0.05 3.82
N LEU A 34 -8.53 0.30 3.42
CA LEU A 34 -7.49 -0.72 3.36
C LEU A 34 -6.42 -0.46 4.41
N ARG A 35 -5.94 -1.54 5.04
CA ARG A 35 -4.75 -1.53 5.87
C ARG A 35 -3.68 -2.37 5.21
N PHE A 36 -2.52 -1.78 4.97
CA PHE A 36 -1.37 -2.46 4.42
C PHE A 36 -0.26 -2.51 5.46
N GLU A 37 0.45 -3.63 5.51
CA GLU A 37 1.73 -3.75 6.18
C GLU A 37 2.79 -3.86 5.10
N ILE A 38 3.70 -2.90 5.07
CA ILE A 38 4.70 -2.74 4.01
C ILE A 38 6.07 -2.93 4.62
N GLU A 39 6.90 -3.73 3.96
CA GLU A 39 8.31 -3.91 4.25
C GLU A 39 9.12 -3.53 3.02
N LEU A 40 10.11 -2.65 3.18
CA LEU A 40 10.99 -2.25 2.09
C LEU A 40 12.20 -3.18 2.05
N LEU A 41 12.25 -4.08 1.06
CA LEU A 41 13.31 -5.09 0.97
C LEU A 41 14.59 -4.55 0.32
N GLU A 42 14.45 -3.77 -0.75
CA GLU A 42 15.56 -3.20 -1.49
C GLU A 42 15.13 -1.91 -2.20
N VAL A 43 16.10 -1.07 -2.54
CA VAL A 43 15.91 0.11 -3.38
C VAL A 43 16.86 -0.02 -4.56
N LEU A 44 16.31 -0.29 -5.74
CA LEU A 44 17.07 -0.32 -6.99
C LEU A 44 17.19 1.10 -7.52
N THR A 45 18.41 1.58 -7.73
CA THR A 45 18.64 2.85 -8.41
C THR A 45 18.99 2.60 -9.87
N ARG A 46 18.86 3.63 -10.72
CA ARG A 46 19.07 3.50 -12.17
C ARG A 46 20.50 3.07 -12.54
N ASP A 47 21.44 3.21 -11.62
CA ASP A 47 22.86 2.93 -11.80
C ASP A 47 23.29 1.58 -11.17
N ASP A 48 22.35 0.83 -10.58
CA ASP A 48 22.55 -0.55 -10.08
C ASP A 48 22.24 -1.61 -11.16
#